data_AF-A0A5J6CHI4-F1
#
_entry.id   AF-A0A5J6CHI4-F1
#
_cell.length_a   1.000
_cell.length_b   1.000
_cell.length_c   1.000
_cell.angle_alpha   90.00
_cell.angle_beta   90.00
_cell.angle_gamma   90.00
#
_symmetry.space_group_name_H-M   'P 1'
#
loop_
_entity.id
_entity.type
_entity.pdbx_description
1 polymer ?
#
loop_
_entity_poly.entity_id
_entity_poly.type
_entity_poly.pdbx_seq_one_letter_code
_entity_poly.pdbx_strand_id
1 'polypeptide(L)'
;QGEKERKLYAVIEAFAQNNGQLGIADARYVNALKLFIQGVTPLGYYAHRGFAHVGRQFTGEGARVAAQMQSIDELRHYQTETHAISHYNKYFNGMHHSNHWFDRVWYLSVPKSFFEDANTAGPFEFLTAVSFSFEYVLTNLLFVPFMSGAAHNGDMSTVTFGFSAQSDESRHMTLGIECIKFMLEQDPANVPIVQRWIDKWFWRGYR
;
A
#
# COMPACT_ATOMS: atom_id res chain seq x y z
N GLN A 1 -16.01 -6.17 4.76
CA GLN A 1 -14.84 -6.03 5.64
C GLN A 1 -14.90 -6.91 6.89
N GLY A 2 -15.94 -6.84 7.74
CA GLY A 2 -15.97 -7.63 8.99
C GLY A 2 -15.69 -9.14 8.84
N GLU A 3 -16.26 -9.80 7.83
CA GLU A 3 -16.01 -11.23 7.60
C GLU A 3 -14.58 -11.54 7.13
N LYS A 4 -13.96 -10.63 6.37
CA LYS A 4 -12.57 -10.77 5.92
C LYS A 4 -11.62 -10.68 7.11
N GLU A 5 -11.85 -9.72 8.00
CA GLU A 5 -11.05 -9.54 9.21
C GLU A 5 -11.16 -10.75 10.14
N ARG A 6 -12.38 -11.26 10.37
CA ARG A 6 -12.59 -12.45 11.21
C ARG A 6 -11.75 -13.64 10.74
N LYS A 7 -11.69 -13.89 9.42
CA LYS A 7 -10.89 -14.97 8.85
C LYS A 7 -9.40 -14.68 8.90
N LEU A 8 -8.99 -13.45 8.59
CA LEU A 8 -7.59 -13.03 8.60
C LEU A 8 -6.97 -13.19 9.99
N TYR A 9 -7.62 -12.67 11.04
CA TYR A 9 -7.08 -12.78 12.40
C TYR A 9 -7.09 -14.22 12.91
N ALA A 10 -8.08 -15.04 12.56
CA ALA A 10 -8.05 -16.46 12.89
C ALA A 10 -6.81 -17.17 12.32
N VAL A 11 -6.38 -16.81 11.10
CA VAL A 11 -5.16 -17.37 10.50
C VAL A 11 -3.90 -16.80 11.14
N ILE A 12 -3.84 -15.49 11.41
CA ILE A 12 -2.69 -14.86 12.10
C ILE A 12 -2.47 -15.47 13.50
N GLU A 13 -3.56 -15.67 14.25
CA GLU A 13 -3.52 -16.30 15.57
C GLU A 13 -3.07 -17.76 15.48
N ALA A 14 -3.63 -18.53 14.54
CA ALA A 14 -3.22 -19.91 14.32
C ALA A 14 -1.74 -20.01 13.90
N PHE A 15 -1.27 -19.12 13.02
CA PHE A 15 0.13 -19.03 12.61
C PHE A 15 1.03 -18.80 13.83
N ALA A 16 0.68 -17.83 14.67
CA ALA A 16 1.43 -17.51 15.88
C ALA A 16 1.41 -18.66 16.92
N GLN A 17 0.25 -19.29 17.12
CA GLN A 17 0.08 -20.40 18.06
C GLN A 17 0.93 -21.61 17.67
N ASN A 18 1.10 -21.85 16.38
CA ASN A 18 1.80 -23.03 15.85
C ASN A 18 3.28 -22.76 15.51
N ASN A 19 3.85 -21.63 15.93
CA ASN A 19 5.21 -21.22 15.55
C ASN A 19 5.44 -21.29 14.02
N GLY A 20 4.49 -20.78 13.24
CA GLY A 20 4.50 -20.87 11.78
C GLY A 20 5.72 -20.21 11.12
N GLN A 21 6.43 -19.32 11.82
CA GLN A 21 7.70 -18.73 11.36
C GLN A 21 8.81 -19.76 11.17
N LEU A 22 8.71 -20.94 11.79
CA LEU A 22 9.65 -22.05 11.59
C LEU A 22 9.40 -22.79 10.27
N GLY A 23 8.24 -22.58 9.63
CA GLY A 23 7.84 -23.22 8.38
C GLY A 23 8.30 -22.49 7.11
N ILE A 24 8.99 -21.35 7.24
CA ILE A 24 9.52 -20.63 6.08
C ILE A 24 10.73 -21.35 5.47
N ALA A 25 10.97 -21.15 4.18
CA ALA A 25 12.01 -21.86 3.43
C ALA A 25 13.44 -21.64 3.98
N ASP A 26 13.77 -20.40 4.36
CA ASP A 26 15.07 -20.02 4.91
C ASP A 26 14.96 -18.68 5.66
N ALA A 27 15.71 -18.48 6.75
CA ALA A 27 15.69 -17.23 7.51
C ALA A 27 16.08 -15.98 6.68
N ARG A 28 16.79 -16.15 5.56
CA ARG A 28 17.09 -15.09 4.59
C ARG A 28 15.83 -14.44 4.02
N TYR A 29 14.73 -15.19 3.87
CA TYR A 29 13.44 -14.66 3.41
C TYR A 29 12.95 -13.51 4.29
N VAL A 30 13.21 -13.56 5.60
CA VAL A 30 12.76 -12.53 6.55
C VAL A 30 13.35 -11.15 6.25
N ASN A 31 14.46 -11.05 5.49
CA ASN A 31 14.94 -9.75 5.03
C ASN A 31 13.96 -9.03 4.10
N ALA A 32 13.15 -9.77 3.33
CA ALA A 32 12.07 -9.17 2.54
C ALA A 32 10.98 -8.57 3.45
N LEU A 33 10.61 -9.27 4.53
CA LEU A 33 9.65 -8.78 5.52
C LEU A 33 10.16 -7.54 6.26
N LYS A 34 11.47 -7.46 6.54
CA LYS A 34 12.10 -6.24 7.09
C LYS A 34 11.91 -5.06 6.16
N LEU A 35 12.22 -5.22 4.87
CA LEU A 35 12.03 -4.15 3.89
C LEU A 35 10.55 -3.74 3.79
N PHE A 36 9.65 -4.73 3.81
CA PHE A 36 8.21 -4.50 3.72
C PHE A 36 7.69 -3.66 4.90
N ILE A 37 7.89 -4.12 6.14
CA ILE A 37 7.38 -3.42 7.33
C ILE A 37 8.02 -2.04 7.54
N GLN A 38 9.25 -1.86 7.06
CA GLN A 38 9.99 -0.62 7.21
C GLN A 38 9.69 0.39 6.10
N GLY A 39 9.47 -0.06 4.87
CA GLY A 39 9.44 0.81 3.69
C GLY A 39 8.12 0.82 2.93
N VAL A 40 7.36 -0.28 2.97
CA VAL A 40 6.07 -0.41 2.26
C VAL A 40 4.92 -0.13 3.21
N THR A 41 4.87 -0.80 4.36
CA THR A 41 3.76 -0.64 5.32
C THR A 41 3.51 0.81 5.73
N PRO A 42 4.53 1.65 6.04
CA PRO A 42 4.30 3.06 6.34
C PRO A 42 3.63 3.85 5.20
N LEU A 43 3.76 3.40 3.94
CA LEU A 43 3.10 4.01 2.80
C LEU A 43 1.58 3.86 2.86
N GLY A 44 1.06 2.74 3.36
CA GLY A 44 -0.37 2.58 3.61
C GLY A 44 -0.90 3.63 4.59
N TYR A 45 -0.13 3.99 5.63
CA TYR A 45 -0.52 5.08 6.53
C TYR A 45 -0.44 6.47 5.87
N TYR A 46 0.53 6.68 4.97
CA TYR A 46 0.63 7.92 4.19
C TYR A 46 -0.51 8.04 3.18
N ALA A 47 -0.88 6.95 2.50
CA ALA A 47 -2.01 6.86 1.58
C ALA A 47 -3.32 7.12 2.33
N HIS A 48 -3.53 6.47 3.48
CA HIS A 48 -4.66 6.73 4.37
C HIS A 48 -4.86 8.23 4.62
N ARG A 49 -3.79 8.93 5.03
CA ARG A 49 -3.82 10.37 5.32
C ARG A 49 -4.07 11.22 4.06
N GLY A 50 -3.43 10.88 2.95
CA GLY A 50 -3.62 11.55 1.67
C GLY A 50 -5.07 11.44 1.17
N PHE A 51 -5.61 10.22 1.16
CA PHE A 51 -7.00 9.96 0.79
C PHE A 51 -8.02 10.59 1.74
N ALA A 52 -7.75 10.61 3.05
CA ALA A 52 -8.59 11.33 4.00
C ALA A 52 -8.61 12.84 3.70
N HIS A 53 -7.46 13.41 3.33
CA HIS A 53 -7.36 14.80 2.95
C HIS A 53 -8.13 15.09 1.66
N VAL A 54 -7.85 14.37 0.56
CA VAL A 54 -8.52 14.64 -0.72
C VAL A 54 -10.02 14.29 -0.70
N GLY A 55 -10.42 13.29 0.09
CA GLY A 55 -11.82 12.95 0.34
C GLY A 55 -12.61 14.05 1.05
N ARG A 56 -11.93 15.04 1.65
CA ARG A 56 -12.54 16.28 2.14
C ARG A 56 -12.52 17.42 1.10
N GLN A 57 -11.50 17.47 0.24
CA GLN A 57 -11.27 18.59 -0.67
C GLN A 57 -12.04 18.50 -1.99
N PHE A 58 -12.35 17.29 -2.49
CA PHE A 58 -13.15 17.18 -3.70
C PHE A 58 -14.58 17.71 -3.49
N THR A 59 -15.10 18.43 -4.49
CA THR A 59 -16.47 18.96 -4.46
C THR A 59 -17.48 17.92 -4.93
N GLY A 60 -17.10 17.03 -5.85
CA GLY A 60 -17.93 15.93 -6.35
C GLY A 60 -18.10 14.82 -5.30
N GLU A 61 -19.35 14.50 -4.97
CA GLU A 61 -19.66 13.59 -3.85
C GLU A 61 -19.17 12.16 -4.08
N GLY A 62 -19.27 11.67 -5.32
CA GLY A 62 -18.76 10.35 -5.69
C GLY A 62 -17.26 10.23 -5.47
N ALA A 63 -16.47 11.23 -5.87
CA ALA A 63 -15.04 11.27 -5.64
C ALA A 63 -14.69 11.34 -4.14
N ARG A 64 -15.46 12.10 -3.34
CA ARG A 64 -15.28 12.14 -1.88
C ARG A 64 -15.50 10.77 -1.24
N VAL A 65 -16.61 10.10 -1.55
CA VAL A 65 -16.94 8.80 -0.97
C VAL A 65 -15.91 7.75 -1.39
N ALA A 66 -15.51 7.72 -2.67
CA ALA A 66 -14.49 6.80 -3.14
C ALA A 66 -13.15 6.99 -2.40
N ALA A 67 -12.69 8.25 -2.27
CA ALA A 67 -11.46 8.56 -1.54
C ALA A 67 -11.56 8.22 -0.04
N GLN A 68 -12.71 8.45 0.61
CA GLN A 68 -12.89 8.09 2.03
C GLN A 68 -12.92 6.57 2.24
N MET A 69 -13.56 5.83 1.34
CA MET A 69 -13.56 4.37 1.35
C MET A 69 -12.15 3.82 1.14
N GLN A 70 -11.39 4.43 0.23
CA GLN A 70 -10.00 4.05 0.05
C GLN A 70 -9.16 4.37 1.28
N SER A 71 -9.29 5.58 1.84
CA SER A 71 -8.57 5.98 3.06
C SER A 71 -8.72 4.96 4.20
N ILE A 72 -9.94 4.45 4.44
CA ILE A 72 -10.14 3.46 5.51
C ILE A 72 -9.61 2.07 5.13
N ASP A 73 -9.60 1.70 3.85
CA ASP A 73 -8.94 0.48 3.37
C ASP A 73 -7.41 0.57 3.55
N GLU A 74 -6.78 1.70 3.25
CA GLU A 74 -5.33 1.91 3.47
C GLU A 74 -4.94 1.84 4.95
N LEU A 75 -5.79 2.36 5.85
CA LEU A 75 -5.59 2.22 7.28
C LEU A 75 -5.67 0.74 7.72
N ARG A 76 -6.61 0.00 7.14
CA ARG A 76 -6.74 -1.44 7.36
C ARG A 76 -5.50 -2.18 6.89
N HIS A 77 -4.93 -1.84 5.72
CA HIS A 77 -3.69 -2.45 5.24
C HIS A 77 -2.53 -2.19 6.20
N TYR A 78 -2.29 -0.92 6.56
CA TYR A 78 -1.24 -0.56 7.52
C TYR A 78 -1.32 -1.36 8.84
N GLN A 79 -2.53 -1.48 9.40
CA GLN A 79 -2.75 -2.22 10.65
C GLN A 79 -2.57 -3.73 10.47
N THR A 80 -3.18 -4.32 9.44
CA THR A 80 -3.17 -5.76 9.22
C THR A 80 -1.79 -6.29 8.81
N GLU A 81 -1.03 -5.53 8.02
CA GLU A 81 0.37 -5.84 7.70
C GLU A 81 1.24 -5.83 8.98
N THR A 82 1.06 -4.82 9.83
CA THR A 82 1.74 -4.73 11.12
C THR A 82 1.43 -5.95 11.99
N HIS A 83 0.16 -6.36 12.06
CA HIS A 83 -0.25 -7.52 12.83
C HIS A 83 0.24 -8.85 12.22
N ALA A 84 0.23 -8.99 10.89
CA ALA A 84 0.73 -10.17 10.19
C ALA A 84 2.24 -10.39 10.43
N ILE A 85 3.03 -9.31 10.51
CA ILE A 85 4.47 -9.36 10.73
C ILE A 85 4.84 -9.38 12.23
N SER A 86 3.88 -9.06 13.11
CA SER A 86 4.12 -8.96 14.56
C SER A 86 4.77 -10.21 15.18
N HIS A 87 4.42 -11.41 14.70
CA HIS A 87 5.00 -12.65 15.18
C HIS A 87 6.47 -12.79 14.77
N TYR A 88 6.81 -12.46 13.52
CA TYR A 88 8.21 -12.46 13.06
C TYR A 88 9.08 -11.49 13.86
N ASN A 89 8.57 -10.31 14.23
CA ASN A 89 9.32 -9.35 15.05
C ASN A 89 9.72 -9.90 16.44
N LYS A 90 9.02 -10.90 16.97
CA LYS A 90 9.39 -11.55 18.24
C LYS A 90 10.62 -12.44 18.13
N TYR A 91 10.91 -12.96 16.93
CA TYR A 91 11.94 -13.99 16.73
C TYR A 91 13.09 -13.56 15.81
N PHE A 92 12.92 -12.48 15.05
CA PHE A 92 13.92 -11.99 14.11
C PHE A 92 14.23 -10.50 14.34
N ASN A 93 15.49 -10.14 14.11
CA ASN A 93 15.96 -8.77 14.23
C ASN A 93 15.43 -7.86 13.11
N GLY A 94 15.55 -6.54 13.31
CA GLY A 94 15.35 -5.57 12.23
C GLY A 94 13.89 -5.24 11.90
N MET A 95 12.93 -5.47 12.81
CA MET A 95 11.54 -5.04 12.62
C MET A 95 10.99 -4.20 13.79
N HIS A 96 11.74 -4.08 14.89
CA HIS A 96 11.24 -3.58 16.17
C HIS A 96 10.92 -2.08 16.17
N HIS A 97 11.58 -1.27 15.34
CA HIS A 97 11.46 0.20 15.33
C HIS A 97 11.11 0.74 13.93
N SER A 98 10.32 -0.02 13.14
CA SER A 98 10.04 0.28 11.72
C SER A 98 9.61 1.73 11.47
N ASN A 99 8.62 2.24 12.21
CA ASN A 99 8.12 3.62 12.06
C ASN A 99 9.19 4.68 12.35
N HIS A 100 10.00 4.47 13.39
CA HIS A 100 11.09 5.39 13.72
C HIS A 100 12.17 5.40 12.64
N TRP A 101 12.47 4.24 12.06
CA TRP A 101 13.45 4.10 10.98
C TRP A 101 12.97 4.66 9.65
N PHE A 102 11.69 4.51 9.31
CA PHE A 102 11.13 5.04 8.07
C PHE A 102 11.43 6.54 7.91
N ASP A 103 11.41 7.28 9.00
CA ASP A 103 11.73 8.72 9.03
C ASP A 103 13.22 9.07 8.96
N ARG A 104 14.15 8.11 9.15
CA ARG A 104 15.55 8.42 9.51
C ARG A 104 16.60 7.61 8.74
N VAL A 105 16.28 6.38 8.34
CA VAL A 105 17.23 5.50 7.67
C VAL A 105 17.34 5.89 6.20
N TRP A 106 18.57 6.01 5.71
CA TRP A 106 18.89 6.58 4.40
C TRP A 106 18.14 5.94 3.24
N TYR A 107 18.05 4.61 3.14
CA TYR A 107 17.35 3.97 2.02
C TYR A 107 15.82 4.08 2.14
N LEU A 108 15.30 4.30 3.35
CA LEU A 108 13.87 4.53 3.58
C LEU A 108 13.45 5.95 3.21
N SER A 109 14.40 6.88 2.98
CA SER A 109 14.08 8.17 2.39
C SER A 109 13.56 8.05 0.96
N VAL A 110 13.85 6.94 0.25
CA VAL A 110 13.34 6.68 -1.11
C VAL A 110 11.81 6.56 -1.09
N PRO A 111 11.20 5.56 -0.42
CA PRO A 111 9.74 5.44 -0.36
C PRO A 111 9.09 6.61 0.40
N LYS A 112 9.73 7.13 1.45
CA LYS A 112 9.22 8.30 2.18
C LYS A 112 9.08 9.53 1.29
N SER A 113 10.13 9.90 0.55
CA SER A 113 10.12 11.08 -0.31
C SER A 113 9.17 10.95 -1.51
N PHE A 114 8.87 9.73 -1.96
CA PHE A 114 7.85 9.49 -2.99
C PHE A 114 6.48 9.92 -2.49
N PHE A 115 6.07 9.41 -1.33
CA PHE A 115 4.75 9.70 -0.77
C PHE A 115 4.66 11.10 -0.15
N GLU A 116 5.76 11.69 0.33
CA GLU A 116 5.79 13.10 0.76
C GLU A 116 5.58 14.06 -0.41
N ASP A 117 6.17 13.79 -1.58
CA ASP A 117 5.90 14.57 -2.80
C ASP A 117 4.41 14.44 -3.20
N ALA A 118 3.84 13.23 -3.17
CA ALA A 118 2.43 13.03 -3.52
C ALA A 118 1.49 13.75 -2.53
N ASN A 119 1.75 13.62 -1.23
CA ASN A 119 0.91 14.22 -0.18
C ASN A 119 1.05 15.74 -0.06
N THR A 120 2.12 16.33 -0.58
CA THR A 120 2.32 17.79 -0.61
C THR A 120 1.85 18.43 -1.91
N ALA A 121 1.52 17.61 -2.92
CA ALA A 121 0.92 18.08 -4.17
C ALA A 121 -0.56 18.45 -4.02
N GLY A 122 -1.14 19.01 -5.09
CA GLY A 122 -2.58 19.28 -5.16
C GLY A 122 -3.41 17.98 -5.27
N PRO A 123 -4.73 18.03 -5.00
CA PRO A 123 -5.58 16.84 -4.90
C PRO A 123 -5.66 16.02 -6.20
N PHE A 124 -5.60 16.67 -7.36
CA PHE A 124 -5.62 15.99 -8.67
C PHE A 124 -4.28 15.35 -9.03
N GLU A 125 -3.16 15.98 -8.65
CA GLU A 125 -1.85 15.35 -8.79
C GLU A 125 -1.73 14.15 -7.86
N PHE A 126 -2.22 14.25 -6.61
CA PHE A 126 -2.26 13.12 -5.68
C PHE A 126 -3.01 11.91 -6.26
N LEU A 127 -4.20 12.10 -6.85
CA LEU A 127 -4.91 10.99 -7.51
C LEU A 127 -4.15 10.43 -8.72
N THR A 128 -3.50 11.29 -9.51
CA THR A 128 -2.68 10.83 -10.64
C THR A 128 -1.46 10.04 -10.16
N ALA A 129 -0.85 10.46 -9.05
CA ALA A 129 0.31 9.83 -8.44
C ALA A 129 -0.02 8.49 -7.80
N VAL A 130 -0.99 8.48 -6.89
CA VAL A 130 -1.30 7.33 -6.04
C VAL A 130 -2.32 6.43 -6.73
N SER A 131 -3.54 6.92 -6.99
CA SER A 131 -4.59 6.07 -7.57
C SER A 131 -4.25 5.56 -8.96
N PHE A 132 -3.84 6.43 -9.88
CA PHE A 132 -3.55 6.00 -11.25
C PHE A 132 -2.16 5.37 -11.40
N SER A 133 -1.09 6.11 -11.07
CA SER A 133 0.27 5.62 -11.37
C SER A 133 0.69 4.47 -10.45
N PHE A 134 0.50 4.61 -9.13
CA PHE A 134 0.92 3.59 -8.18
C PHE A 134 -0.06 2.40 -8.11
N GLU A 135 -1.35 2.64 -7.90
CA GLU A 135 -2.32 1.59 -7.59
C GLU A 135 -2.98 0.96 -8.82
N TYR A 136 -2.87 1.56 -10.00
CA TYR A 136 -3.35 0.96 -11.25
C TYR A 136 -2.20 0.49 -12.14
N VAL A 137 -1.29 1.38 -12.53
CA VAL A 137 -0.23 1.06 -13.50
C VAL A 137 0.87 0.18 -12.88
N LEU A 138 1.34 0.51 -11.69
CA LEU A 138 2.52 -0.13 -11.07
C LEU A 138 2.18 -1.17 -9.99
N THR A 139 0.92 -1.25 -9.53
CA THR A 139 0.55 -2.02 -8.33
C THR A 139 1.02 -3.47 -8.36
N ASN A 140 0.89 -4.14 -9.50
CA ASN A 140 1.29 -5.55 -9.62
C ASN A 140 2.80 -5.77 -9.49
N LEU A 141 3.62 -4.75 -9.79
CA LEU A 141 5.08 -4.82 -9.61
C LEU A 141 5.48 -4.76 -8.14
N LEU A 142 4.60 -4.29 -7.25
CA LEU A 142 4.78 -4.32 -5.80
C LEU A 142 4.05 -5.52 -5.18
N PHE A 143 2.75 -5.66 -5.45
CA PHE A 143 1.88 -6.61 -4.79
C PHE A 143 2.26 -8.06 -5.11
N VAL A 144 2.42 -8.40 -6.40
CA VAL A 144 2.66 -9.79 -6.81
C VAL A 144 3.98 -10.33 -6.27
N PRO A 145 5.13 -9.62 -6.35
CA PRO A 145 6.39 -10.13 -5.81
C PRO A 145 6.35 -10.44 -4.31
N PHE A 146 5.75 -9.57 -3.49
CA PHE A 146 5.65 -9.84 -2.04
C PHE A 146 4.68 -10.98 -1.73
N MET A 147 3.47 -10.96 -2.30
CA MET A 147 2.44 -11.94 -1.96
C MET A 147 2.73 -13.33 -2.55
N SER A 148 3.19 -13.40 -3.80
CA SER A 148 3.62 -14.67 -4.39
C SER A 148 4.94 -15.16 -3.81
N GLY A 149 5.86 -14.26 -3.46
CA GLY A 149 7.10 -14.60 -2.77
C GLY A 149 6.82 -15.26 -1.42
N ALA A 150 5.86 -14.74 -0.65
CA ALA A 150 5.40 -15.34 0.59
C ALA A 150 4.88 -16.78 0.37
N ALA A 151 4.02 -16.99 -0.62
CA ALA A 151 3.48 -18.30 -0.96
C ALA A 151 4.59 -19.32 -1.30
N HIS A 152 5.60 -18.92 -2.09
CA HIS A 152 6.70 -19.80 -2.49
C HIS A 152 7.76 -20.02 -1.40
N ASN A 153 7.71 -19.26 -0.30
CA ASN A 153 8.64 -19.36 0.82
C ASN A 153 7.98 -19.85 2.13
N GLY A 154 6.74 -20.34 2.08
CA GLY A 154 6.05 -20.92 3.25
C GLY A 154 5.49 -19.89 4.25
N ASP A 155 5.39 -18.63 3.87
CA ASP A 155 4.88 -17.57 4.76
C ASP A 155 3.36 -17.45 4.69
N MET A 156 2.70 -18.26 5.53
CA MET A 156 1.24 -18.31 5.63
C MET A 156 0.60 -17.02 6.17
N SER A 157 1.32 -16.22 6.96
CA SER A 157 0.79 -14.96 7.51
C SER A 157 0.65 -13.91 6.41
N THR A 158 1.74 -13.65 5.68
CA THR A 158 1.76 -12.62 4.62
C THR A 158 0.91 -13.00 3.42
N VAL A 159 0.90 -14.28 3.01
CA VAL A 159 0.04 -14.71 1.89
C VAL A 159 -1.44 -14.51 2.20
N THR A 160 -1.85 -14.72 3.46
CA THR A 160 -3.25 -14.57 3.87
C THR A 160 -3.68 -13.11 3.91
N PHE A 161 -2.78 -12.20 4.32
CA PHE A 161 -2.98 -10.77 4.12
C PHE A 161 -3.19 -10.46 2.63
N GLY A 162 -2.31 -10.95 1.74
CA GLY A 162 -2.43 -10.72 0.30
C GLY A 162 -3.79 -11.13 -0.26
N PHE A 163 -4.25 -12.35 0.04
CA PHE A 163 -5.59 -12.79 -0.38
C PHE A 163 -6.72 -11.91 0.20
N SER A 164 -6.57 -11.45 1.44
CA SER A 164 -7.53 -10.54 2.06
C SER A 164 -7.53 -9.17 1.39
N ALA A 165 -6.39 -8.65 0.96
CA ALA A 165 -6.28 -7.32 0.34
C ALA A 165 -6.80 -7.27 -1.11
N GLN A 166 -6.75 -8.38 -1.86
CA GLN A 166 -7.07 -8.41 -3.30
C GLN A 166 -8.38 -7.71 -3.70
N SER A 167 -9.47 -7.92 -2.95
CA SER A 167 -10.75 -7.30 -3.31
C SER A 167 -10.81 -5.81 -2.97
N ASP A 168 -9.88 -5.30 -2.16
CA ASP A 168 -9.71 -3.87 -1.88
C ASP A 168 -8.90 -3.25 -3.02
N GLU A 169 -7.77 -3.87 -3.39
CA GLU A 169 -6.96 -3.47 -4.55
C GLU A 169 -7.79 -3.41 -5.84
N SER A 170 -8.75 -4.32 -6.05
CA SER A 170 -9.64 -4.24 -7.22
C SER A 170 -10.48 -2.95 -7.26
N ARG A 171 -10.87 -2.42 -6.10
CA ARG A 171 -11.60 -1.15 -6.00
C ARG A 171 -10.64 0.03 -6.21
N HIS A 172 -9.43 -0.04 -5.66
CA HIS A 172 -8.39 0.99 -5.81
C HIS A 172 -7.96 1.14 -7.27
N MET A 173 -7.71 0.02 -7.96
CA MET A 173 -7.47 -0.02 -9.40
C MET A 173 -8.61 0.62 -10.20
N THR A 174 -9.86 0.32 -9.83
CA THR A 174 -11.03 0.92 -10.49
C THR A 174 -11.08 2.43 -10.26
N LEU A 175 -10.79 2.92 -9.05
CA LEU A 175 -10.70 4.36 -8.80
C LEU A 175 -9.60 5.01 -9.65
N GLY A 176 -8.42 4.39 -9.73
CA GLY A 176 -7.29 4.89 -10.50
C GLY A 176 -7.59 5.09 -11.97
N ILE A 177 -8.23 4.11 -12.62
CA ILE A 177 -8.56 4.22 -14.04
C ILE A 177 -9.72 5.18 -14.31
N GLU A 178 -10.71 5.26 -13.41
CA GLU A 178 -11.85 6.15 -13.61
C GLU A 178 -11.49 7.62 -13.30
N CYS A 179 -10.58 7.89 -12.35
CA CYS A 179 -10.16 9.26 -12.04
C CYS A 179 -9.37 9.88 -13.20
N ILE A 180 -8.50 9.11 -13.87
CA ILE A 180 -7.69 9.63 -14.99
C ILE A 180 -8.58 9.93 -16.20
N LYS A 181 -9.51 9.03 -16.54
CA LYS A 181 -10.48 9.23 -17.63
C LYS A 181 -11.33 10.47 -17.36
N PHE A 182 -11.89 10.57 -16.15
CA PHE A 182 -12.67 11.72 -15.74
C PHE A 182 -11.89 13.03 -15.96
N MET A 183 -10.67 13.15 -15.44
CA MET A 183 -9.86 14.36 -15.59
C MET A 183 -9.56 14.71 -17.06
N LEU A 184 -9.28 13.71 -17.90
CA LEU A 184 -8.99 13.91 -19.33
C LEU A 184 -10.24 14.35 -20.11
N GLU A 185 -11.43 13.89 -19.71
CA GLU A 185 -12.69 14.20 -20.39
C GLU A 185 -13.33 15.52 -19.93
N GLN A 186 -12.96 16.06 -18.76
CA GLN A 186 -13.56 17.30 -18.25
C GLN A 186 -13.17 18.55 -19.06
N ASP A 187 -11.91 18.65 -19.50
CA ASP A 187 -11.41 19.81 -20.23
C ASP A 187 -10.17 19.42 -21.07
N PRO A 188 -10.11 19.74 -22.38
CA PRO A 188 -8.93 19.49 -23.21
C PRO A 188 -7.62 20.08 -22.66
N ALA A 189 -7.67 21.17 -21.90
CA ALA A 189 -6.51 21.77 -21.25
C ALA A 189 -5.91 20.89 -20.13
N ASN A 190 -6.66 19.90 -19.62
CA ASN A 190 -6.16 18.96 -18.63
C ASN A 190 -5.17 17.96 -19.24
N VAL A 191 -5.30 17.62 -20.53
CA VAL A 191 -4.46 16.63 -21.21
C VAL A 191 -2.96 16.90 -21.03
N PRO A 192 -2.42 18.10 -21.37
CA PRO A 192 -0.99 18.38 -21.17
C PRO A 192 -0.58 18.44 -19.69
N ILE A 193 -1.48 18.71 -18.75
CA ILE A 193 -1.19 18.71 -17.32
C ILE A 193 -1.04 17.27 -16.83
N VAL A 194 -2.03 16.43 -17.13
CA VAL A 194 -2.06 15.02 -16.77
C VAL A 194 -0.90 14.27 -17.39
N GLN A 195 -0.54 14.53 -18.65
CA GLN A 195 0.64 13.91 -19.28
C GLN A 195 1.92 14.17 -18.49
N ARG A 196 2.15 15.42 -18.04
CA ARG A 196 3.33 15.74 -17.22
C ARG A 196 3.34 14.99 -15.89
N TRP A 197 2.17 14.81 -15.28
CA TRP A 197 2.06 14.01 -14.07
C TRP A 197 2.31 12.53 -14.33
N ILE A 198 1.80 11.96 -15.41
CA ILE A 198 2.08 10.57 -15.81
C ILE A 198 3.59 10.38 -15.99
N ASP A 199 4.26 11.27 -16.72
CA ASP A 199 5.72 11.20 -16.93
C ASP A 199 6.49 11.27 -15.60
N LYS A 200 6.11 12.22 -14.72
CA LYS A 200 6.72 12.36 -13.38
C LYS A 200 6.53 11.10 -12.54
N TRP A 201 5.29 10.64 -12.41
CA TRP A 201 4.93 9.58 -11.45
C TRP A 201 5.26 8.18 -11.93
N PHE A 202 5.32 7.97 -13.26
CA PHE A 202 5.96 6.78 -13.82
C PHE A 202 7.43 6.72 -13.40
N TRP A 203 8.20 7.80 -13.59
CA TRP A 203 9.61 7.76 -13.26
C TRP A 203 9.91 7.75 -11.77
N ARG A 204 9.11 8.45 -10.96
CA ARG A 204 9.21 8.35 -9.51
C ARG A 204 8.85 6.96 -9.00
N GLY A 205 7.85 6.30 -9.59
CA GLY A 205 7.42 4.96 -9.18
C GLY A 205 8.31 3.82 -9.68
N TYR A 206 8.99 4.02 -10.81
CA TYR A 206 9.98 3.06 -11.33
C TYR A 206 11.27 3.02 -10.50
N ARG A 207 11.62 4.12 -9.83
CA ARG A 207 12.83 4.25 -8.99
C ARG A 207 12.59 3.71 -7.58
#